data_AF-A0A7X0FV45-F1
#
_entry.id   AF-A0A7X0FV45-F1
#
_cell.length_a   1.000
_cell.length_b   1.000
_cell.length_c   1.000
_cell.angle_alpha   90.00
_cell.angle_beta   90.00
_cell.angle_gamma   90.00
#
_symmetry.space_group_name_H-M   'P 1'
#
loop_
_entity.id
_entity.type
_entity.pdbx_description
1 polymer ?
#
loop_
_entity_poly.entity_id
_entity_poly.type
_entity_poly.pdbx_seq_one_letter_code
_entity_poly.pdbx_strand_id
1 'polypeptide(L)'
;MTHPSPALRREQGARDAQCIAHDLADQITRRLFGIGLELHGALARIQDPHAAERVLAALTGMDDAIDDLRRVVFDLHAAARDQGAPDR
;
A
#
# COMPACT_ATOMS: atom_id res chain seq x y z
N MET A 1 27.85 -29.68 10.80
CA MET A 1 26.77 -28.95 10.08
C MET A 1 25.93 -28.25 11.12
N THR A 2 26.23 -26.99 11.41
CA THR A 2 25.51 -26.18 12.40
C THR A 2 24.17 -25.77 11.78
N HIS A 3 23.08 -26.41 12.19
CA HIS A 3 21.75 -25.95 11.83
C HIS A 3 21.52 -24.56 12.46
N PRO A 4 21.03 -23.55 11.70
CA PRO A 4 20.74 -22.25 12.27
C PRO A 4 19.61 -22.36 13.31
N SER A 5 19.77 -21.65 14.43
CA SER A 5 18.84 -21.62 15.56
C SER A 5 17.39 -21.33 15.14
N PRO A 6 16.39 -21.95 15.79
CA PRO A 6 14.97 -21.84 15.41
C PRO A 6 14.38 -20.42 15.53
N ALA A 7 15.00 -19.52 16.29
CA ALA A 7 14.61 -18.10 16.37
C ALA A 7 14.87 -17.36 15.04
N LEU A 8 16.07 -17.53 14.49
CA LEU A 8 16.47 -16.90 13.23
C LEU A 8 15.57 -17.30 12.05
N ARG A 9 15.07 -18.54 12.03
CA ARG A 9 14.16 -19.01 10.97
C ARG A 9 12.78 -18.33 11.03
N ARG A 10 12.29 -18.01 12.24
CA ARG A 10 11.02 -17.29 12.42
C ARG A 10 11.16 -15.83 12.03
N GLU A 11 12.28 -15.20 12.38
CA GLU A 11 12.59 -13.83 11.99
C GLU A 11 12.77 -13.69 10.47
N GLN A 12 13.43 -14.66 9.82
CA GLN A 12 13.58 -14.67 8.37
C GLN A 12 12.23 -14.77 7.64
N GLY A 13 11.36 -15.70 8.06
CA GLY A 13 10.04 -15.87 7.46
C GLY A 13 9.12 -14.67 7.65
N ALA A 14 9.24 -13.96 8.79
CA ALA A 14 8.50 -12.72 9.03
C ALA A 14 8.96 -11.59 8.09
N ARG A 15 10.28 -11.46 7.86
CA ARG A 15 10.84 -10.47 6.94
C ARG A 15 10.41 -10.70 5.50
N ASP A 16 10.42 -11.96 5.03
CA ASP A 16 10.01 -12.28 3.65
C ASP A 16 8.54 -11.90 3.39
N ALA A 17 7.65 -12.21 4.34
CA ALA A 17 6.23 -11.84 4.24
C ALA A 17 6.02 -10.32 4.21
N GLN A 18 6.83 -9.56 4.94
CA GLN A 18 6.78 -8.10 4.95
C GLN A 18 7.23 -7.48 3.63
N CYS A 19 8.32 -7.99 3.04
CA CYS A 19 8.79 -7.55 1.73
C CYS A 19 7.71 -7.78 0.65
N ILE A 20 7.07 -8.95 0.66
CA ILE A 20 5.99 -9.27 -0.28
C ILE A 20 4.79 -8.32 -0.11
N ALA A 21 4.39 -8.05 1.13
CA ALA A 21 3.30 -7.12 1.41
C ALA A 21 3.60 -5.69 0.92
N HIS A 22 4.84 -5.24 1.09
CA HIS A 22 5.28 -3.94 0.60
C HIS A 22 5.28 -3.86 -0.93
N ASP A 23 5.88 -4.84 -1.59
CA ASP A 23 5.94 -4.89 -3.06
C ASP A 23 4.54 -4.91 -3.69
N LEU A 24 3.63 -5.65 -3.07
CA LEU A 24 2.22 -5.69 -3.48
C LEU A 24 1.53 -4.34 -3.28
N ALA A 25 1.70 -3.71 -2.13
CA ALA A 25 1.08 -2.41 -1.85
C ALA A 25 1.59 -1.32 -2.81
N ASP A 26 2.88 -1.34 -3.11
CA ASP A 26 3.52 -0.47 -4.09
C ASP A 26 2.98 -0.72 -5.50
N GLN A 27 2.81 -1.98 -5.89
CA GLN A 27 2.20 -2.34 -7.16
C GLN A 27 0.77 -1.83 -7.29
N ILE A 28 -0.05 -2.03 -6.24
CA ILE A 28 -1.45 -1.57 -6.22
C ILE A 28 -1.50 -0.05 -6.28
N THR A 29 -0.67 0.63 -5.48
CA THR A 29 -0.55 2.10 -5.46
C THR A 29 -0.22 2.64 -6.87
N ARG A 30 0.81 2.11 -7.53
CA ARG A 30 1.16 2.50 -8.91
C ARG A 30 0.02 2.29 -9.89
N ARG A 31 -0.68 1.15 -9.80
CA ARG A 31 -1.80 0.83 -10.68
C ARG A 31 -2.99 1.77 -10.48
N LEU A 32 -3.33 2.10 -9.23
CA LEU A 32 -4.40 3.04 -8.92
C LEU A 32 -4.06 4.45 -9.43
N PHE A 33 -2.81 4.91 -9.30
CA PHE A 33 -2.39 6.17 -9.90
C PHE A 33 -2.54 6.18 -11.43
N GLY A 34 -2.15 5.10 -12.11
CA GLY A 34 -2.34 4.98 -13.56
C GLY A 34 -3.81 5.13 -13.96
N ILE A 35 -4.70 4.43 -13.27
CA ILE A 35 -6.15 4.53 -13.48
C ILE A 35 -6.66 5.95 -13.19
N GLY A 36 -6.19 6.57 -12.12
CA GLY A 36 -6.55 7.94 -11.75
C GLY A 36 -6.17 8.96 -12.84
N LEU A 37 -4.98 8.83 -13.41
CA LEU A 37 -4.52 9.69 -14.51
C LEU A 37 -5.35 9.49 -15.79
N GLU A 38 -5.68 8.24 -16.14
CA GLU A 38 -6.56 7.95 -17.28
C GLU A 38 -7.95 8.58 -17.10
N LEU A 39 -8.53 8.44 -15.91
CA LEU A 39 -9.82 9.04 -15.55
C LEU A 39 -9.76 10.58 -15.56
N HIS A 40 -8.66 11.19 -15.12
CA HIS A 40 -8.48 12.64 -15.17
C HIS A 40 -8.41 13.15 -16.61
N GLY A 41 -7.75 12.40 -17.50
CA GLY A 41 -7.75 12.69 -18.94
C GLY A 41 -9.12 12.53 -19.59
N ALA A 42 -9.93 11.57 -19.12
CA ALA A 42 -11.31 11.40 -19.56
C ALA A 42 -12.23 12.50 -19.04
N LEU A 43 -12.04 12.97 -17.79
CA LEU A 43 -12.80 14.04 -17.16
C LEU A 43 -12.80 15.32 -17.99
N ALA A 44 -11.67 15.68 -18.59
CA ALA A 44 -11.53 16.85 -19.46
C ALA A 44 -12.43 16.80 -20.72
N ARG A 45 -12.98 15.62 -21.07
CA ARG A 45 -13.88 15.41 -22.21
C ARG A 45 -15.35 15.31 -21.82
N ILE A 46 -15.67 15.30 -20.53
CA ILE A 46 -17.04 15.20 -20.05
C ILE A 46 -17.68 16.59 -20.12
N GLN A 47 -18.76 16.71 -20.89
CA GLN A 47 -19.51 17.96 -21.02
C GLN A 47 -20.63 18.10 -19.98
N ASP A 48 -21.14 16.98 -19.48
CA ASP A 48 -22.16 16.97 -18.42
C ASP A 48 -21.53 17.25 -17.06
N PRO A 49 -21.86 18.38 -16.40
CA PRO A 49 -21.22 18.77 -15.14
C PRO A 49 -21.49 17.76 -14.02
N HIS A 50 -22.67 17.13 -13.97
CA HIS A 50 -22.98 16.13 -12.96
C HIS A 50 -22.16 14.86 -13.13
N ALA A 51 -21.97 14.37 -14.36
CA ALA A 51 -21.08 13.25 -14.64
C ALA A 51 -19.63 13.58 -14.29
N ALA A 52 -19.17 14.82 -14.56
CA ALA A 52 -17.84 15.27 -14.21
C ALA A 52 -17.62 15.28 -12.68
N GLU A 53 -18.58 15.81 -11.92
CA GLU A 53 -18.57 15.79 -10.45
C GLU A 53 -18.52 14.36 -9.88
N ARG A 54 -19.27 13.42 -10.47
CA ARG A 54 -19.25 12.02 -10.04
C ARG A 54 -17.90 11.36 -10.27
N VAL A 55 -17.25 11.65 -11.39
CA VAL A 55 -15.90 11.13 -11.69
C VAL A 55 -14.87 11.75 -10.75
N LEU A 56 -14.96 13.05 -10.48
CA LEU A 56 -14.12 13.73 -9.49
C LEU A 56 -14.27 13.10 -8.09
N ALA A 57 -15.50 12.85 -7.64
CA ALA A 57 -15.74 12.21 -6.35
C ALA A 57 -15.15 10.79 -6.29
N ALA A 58 -15.24 10.03 -7.39
CA ALA A 58 -14.62 8.70 -7.47
C ALA A 58 -13.08 8.76 -7.42
N LEU A 59 -12.48 9.77 -8.07
CA LEU A 59 -11.03 10.02 -8.02
C LEU A 59 -10.58 10.36 -6.60
N THR A 60 -11.29 11.24 -5.91
CA THR A 60 -11.00 11.55 -4.49
C THR A 60 -11.08 10.30 -3.61
N GLY A 61 -12.10 9.46 -3.80
CA GLY A 61 -12.19 8.20 -3.07
C GLY A 61 -11.06 7.21 -3.39
N MET A 62 -10.49 7.25 -4.60
CA MET A 62 -9.30 6.48 -4.94
C MET A 62 -8.06 7.00 -4.22
N ASP A 63 -7.88 8.32 -4.14
CA ASP A 63 -6.78 8.93 -3.41
C ASP A 63 -6.84 8.59 -1.91
N ASP A 64 -8.02 8.67 -1.31
CA ASP A 64 -8.25 8.26 0.10
C ASP A 64 -7.87 6.79 0.33
N ALA A 65 -8.29 5.90 -0.59
CA ALA A 65 -7.97 4.48 -0.49
C ALA A 65 -6.46 4.19 -0.64
N ILE A 66 -5.74 4.95 -1.46
CA ILE A 66 -4.27 4.86 -1.59
C ILE A 66 -3.61 5.28 -0.27
N ASP A 67 -4.07 6.36 0.35
CA ASP A 67 -3.51 6.86 1.60
C ASP A 67 -3.77 5.91 2.77
N ASP A 68 -4.95 5.29 2.84
CA ASP A 68 -5.26 4.25 3.82
C ASP A 68 -4.36 3.01 3.62
N LEU A 69 -4.17 2.57 2.38
CA LEU A 69 -3.26 1.46 2.06
C LEU A 69 -1.83 1.76 2.53
N ARG A 70 -1.33 2.97 2.26
CA ARG A 70 0.01 3.42 2.69
C ARG A 70 0.13 3.43 4.21
N ARG A 71 -0.90 3.89 4.92
CA ARG A 71 -0.92 3.90 6.39
C ARG A 71 -0.86 2.48 6.96
N VAL A 72 -1.70 1.56 6.45
CA VAL A 72 -1.71 0.15 6.90
C VAL A 72 -0.33 -0.50 6.74
N VAL A 73 0.35 -0.26 5.62
CA VAL A 73 1.70 -0.79 5.37
C VAL A 73 2.73 -0.17 6.32
N PHE A 74 2.63 1.14 6.57
CA PHE A 74 3.53 1.82 7.50
C PHE A 74 3.32 1.36 8.95
N ASP A 75 2.08 1.19 9.38
CA ASP A 75 1.75 0.72 10.73
C ASP A 75 2.20 -0.73 10.95
N LEU A 76 2.00 -1.59 9.93
CA LEU A 76 2.54 -2.95 9.93
C LEU A 76 4.06 -2.96 10.12
N HIS A 77 4.74 -1.99 9.51
CA HIS A 77 6.19 -1.83 9.64
C HIS A 77 6.62 -1.30 11.00
N ALA A 78 5.90 -0.34 11.57
CA ALA A 78 6.16 0.18 12.91
C ALA A 78 6.02 -0.92 13.98
N ALA A 79 4.94 -1.72 13.90
CA ALA A 79 4.71 -2.85 14.80
C ALA A 79 5.80 -3.93 14.69
N ALA A 80 6.28 -4.21 13.48
CA ALA A 80 7.36 -5.17 13.25
C ALA A 80 8.72 -4.71 13.83
N ARG A 81 9.00 -3.40 13.83
CA ARG A 81 10.23 -2.85 14.42
C ARG A 81 10.21 -2.83 15.94
N ASP A 82 9.05 -2.56 16.54
CA ASP A 82 8.86 -2.55 17.98
C ASP A 82 9.04 -3.95 18.60
N GLN A 83 8.57 -5.00 17.91
CA GLN A 83 8.77 -6.41 18.30
C GLN A 83 10.24 -6.87 18.30
N GLY A 84 11.15 -6.08 17.73
CA GLY A 84 12.59 -6.37 17.65
C GLY A 84 13.44 -5.67 18.73
N ALA A 85 12.84 -4.93 19.66
CA ALA A 85 13.57 -4.32 20.78
C ALA A 85 13.66 -5.29 21.97
N PRO A 86 14.82 -5.90 22.25
CA PRO A 86 15.02 -6.63 23.49
C PRO A 86 15.13 -5.63 24.66
N ASP A 87 14.39 -5.95 25.72
CA ASP A 87 14.43 -5.37 27.06
C ASP A 87 15.89 -5.05 27.48
N ARG A 88 16.15 -3.79 27.86
CA ARG A 88 17.45 -3.29 28.31
C ARG A 88 17.52 -3.25 29.83
#